data_AF-A0A0D1XYC3-F1
#
_entry.id   AF-A0A0D1XYC3-F1
#
_cell.length_a   1.000
_cell.length_b   1.000
_cell.length_c   1.000
_cell.angle_alpha   90.00
_cell.angle_beta   90.00
_cell.angle_gamma   90.00
#
_symmetry.space_group_name_H-M   'P 1'
#
loop_
_entity.id
_entity.type
_entity.pdbx_description
1 polymer ?
#
loop_
_entity_poly.entity_id
_entity_poly.type
_entity_poly.pdbx_seq_one_letter_code
_entity_poly.pdbx_strand_id
1 'polypeptide(L)'
;MLFSRCASRHAKSSIDALCKVFEIPTRFRQPASGAFRSTHSLHGKRATIESHHASIPALSTSFRSTIRYQIRPLSINRRMLIELKPQGRLKTMEQIKSRANLGVLKISYGQALFRALLFVFAGVAMVFYFREERARLERQKIAEQTKGMGKPKVGGPFKLLDHNGNPYTSENLKGKYALVYFGFTHCPDICPDELDKMAEMIDGVKAECGDVLTPIMITCDPARDTPAVLKPYIKEFHPDLIGLTGDWESIKQTCKEYRVYFSTPPNVKPGQDYLVDHSIYFYLMDPEGDFVEAIGRNFTAEQAVKVICDHIKDWTGPLDRQPRKID
;
A
#
# COMPACT_ATOMS: atom_id res chain seq x y z
N MET A 1 56.89 -38.03 14.96
CA MET A 1 56.35 -37.14 16.02
C MET A 1 55.12 -36.46 15.40
N LEU A 2 53.86 -36.67 15.81
CA LEU A 2 53.27 -36.53 17.15
C LEU A 2 53.53 -35.11 17.70
N PHE A 3 52.55 -34.25 18.04
CA PHE A 3 51.12 -34.46 18.38
C PHE A 3 50.24 -33.19 18.15
N SER A 4 48.92 -33.39 18.04
CA SER A 4 47.77 -32.55 18.45
C SER A 4 47.79 -31.01 18.43
N ARG A 5 46.87 -30.43 17.63
CA ARG A 5 45.83 -29.42 17.98
C ARG A 5 45.04 -29.08 16.69
N CYS A 6 43.80 -29.47 16.44
CA CYS A 6 42.55 -29.54 17.23
C CYS A 6 41.79 -28.20 17.38
N ALA A 7 40.75 -28.06 16.55
CA ALA A 7 39.50 -27.31 16.72
C ALA A 7 39.42 -25.76 16.63
N SER A 8 38.23 -25.33 16.17
CA SER A 8 37.54 -24.04 16.38
C SER A 8 38.17 -22.71 15.87
N ARG A 9 38.41 -22.56 14.55
CA ARG A 9 38.35 -21.22 13.92
C ARG A 9 37.99 -21.04 12.42
N HIS A 10 37.51 -22.06 11.69
CA HIS A 10 37.02 -21.88 10.31
C HIS A 10 35.60 -22.43 10.10
N ALA A 11 34.59 -21.59 10.36
CA ALA A 11 33.17 -21.86 10.07
C ALA A 11 32.33 -20.57 9.94
N LYS A 12 32.94 -19.46 9.47
CA LYS A 12 32.29 -18.14 9.30
C LYS A 12 32.87 -17.36 8.09
N SER A 13 32.83 -17.97 6.91
CA SER A 13 33.34 -17.32 5.67
C SER A 13 32.71 -17.85 4.37
N SER A 14 31.51 -18.45 4.42
CA SER A 14 30.82 -18.99 3.23
C SER A 14 29.29 -18.89 3.25
N ILE A 15 28.70 -18.19 4.23
CA ILE A 15 27.25 -17.93 4.28
C ILE A 15 26.95 -16.47 3.90
N ASP A 16 27.79 -15.54 4.34
CA ASP A 16 27.65 -14.10 4.06
C ASP A 16 27.85 -13.73 2.57
N ALA A 17 28.28 -14.68 1.74
CA ALA A 17 28.44 -14.52 0.29
C ALA A 17 27.14 -14.74 -0.52
N LEU A 18 26.08 -15.34 0.07
CA LEU A 18 24.83 -15.66 -0.62
C LEU A 18 23.68 -14.70 -0.33
N CYS A 19 23.76 -13.88 0.72
CA CYS A 19 22.71 -12.94 1.12
C CYS A 19 22.69 -11.61 0.33
N LYS A 20 23.39 -11.52 -0.81
CA LYS A 20 23.63 -10.26 -1.54
C LYS A 20 22.92 -10.14 -2.90
N VAL A 21 21.88 -10.95 -3.12
CA VAL A 21 21.13 -11.05 -4.40
C VAL A 21 19.61 -10.85 -4.24
N PHE A 22 19.08 -10.86 -3.01
CA PHE A 22 17.65 -10.64 -2.74
C PHE A 22 17.46 -9.67 -1.57
N GLU A 23 17.08 -8.43 -1.88
CA GLU A 23 16.68 -7.44 -0.87
C GLU A 23 15.26 -7.73 -0.40
N ILE A 24 15.14 -8.31 0.80
CA ILE A 24 13.87 -8.46 1.51
C ILE A 24 14.05 -7.87 2.93
N PRO A 25 13.44 -6.71 3.25
CA PRO A 25 13.59 -6.10 4.56
C PRO A 25 12.91 -6.96 5.63
N THR A 26 13.68 -7.44 6.60
CA THR A 26 13.16 -8.27 7.70
C THR A 26 12.56 -7.41 8.82
N ARG A 27 11.41 -7.87 9.34
CA ARG A 27 10.54 -7.07 10.22
C ARG A 27 10.99 -7.12 11.68
N PHE A 28 10.98 -5.96 12.34
CA PHE A 28 10.90 -5.73 13.79
C PHE A 28 11.44 -6.81 14.75
N ARG A 29 12.53 -6.48 15.47
CA ARG A 29 12.92 -7.14 16.72
C ARG A 29 13.16 -6.10 17.81
N GLN A 30 12.18 -5.91 18.70
CA GLN A 30 12.35 -5.04 19.87
C GLN A 30 13.29 -5.67 20.91
N PRO A 31 14.25 -4.93 21.48
CA PRO A 31 14.89 -5.26 22.75
C PRO A 31 14.12 -4.63 23.91
N ALA A 32 13.85 -5.39 24.97
CA ALA A 32 13.18 -4.90 26.18
C ALA A 32 14.12 -5.01 27.40
N SER A 33 14.74 -3.89 27.79
CA SER A 33 15.37 -3.73 29.11
C SER A 33 15.72 -2.26 29.38
N GLY A 34 15.00 -1.62 30.31
CA GLY A 34 15.25 -0.25 30.77
C GLY A 34 14.74 -0.09 32.19
N ALA A 35 15.62 -0.13 33.19
CA ALA A 35 15.22 -0.08 34.60
C ALA A 35 14.95 1.37 35.02
N PHE A 36 13.69 1.69 35.34
CA PHE A 36 13.31 2.96 35.95
C PHE A 36 13.20 2.82 37.47
N ARG A 37 13.88 3.69 38.22
CA ARG A 37 14.03 3.61 39.68
C ARG A 37 13.02 4.53 40.34
N SER A 38 12.03 3.97 41.03
CA SER A 38 10.95 4.75 41.65
C SER A 38 11.36 5.34 43.01
N THR A 39 11.19 6.66 43.14
CA THR A 39 11.13 7.35 44.43
C THR A 39 10.07 8.44 44.37
N HIS A 40 8.90 8.21 44.97
CA HIS A 40 8.26 9.19 45.86
C HIS A 40 7.13 8.51 46.64
N SER A 41 7.11 8.76 47.95
CA SER A 41 6.02 8.37 48.85
C SER A 41 5.10 9.56 49.08
N LEU A 42 3.80 9.32 49.24
CA LEU A 42 2.92 10.21 50.01
C LEU A 42 1.68 9.44 50.52
N HIS A 43 1.11 9.93 51.62
CA HIS A 43 -0.11 9.40 52.23
C HIS A 43 -1.35 9.77 51.38
N GLY A 44 -2.51 9.10 51.46
CA GLY A 44 -2.96 8.11 52.44
C GLY A 44 -4.14 8.65 53.26
N LYS A 45 -5.37 8.27 52.90
CA LYS A 45 -6.60 8.47 53.69
C LYS A 45 -7.46 7.20 53.64
N ARG A 46 -8.25 6.98 54.69
CA ARG A 46 -8.94 5.73 55.02
C ARG A 46 -10.34 6.05 55.54
N ALA A 47 -11.38 5.34 55.08
CA ALA A 47 -12.76 5.49 55.55
C ALA A 47 -13.49 4.14 55.52
N THR A 48 -14.45 3.98 56.43
CA THR A 48 -15.17 2.74 56.80
C THR A 48 -16.51 3.12 57.46
N ILE A 49 -17.52 2.25 57.63
CA ILE A 49 -17.54 0.79 57.47
C ILE A 49 -18.49 0.41 56.29
N GLU A 50 -19.39 -0.58 56.22
CA GLU A 50 -19.92 -1.66 57.10
C GLU A 50 -19.93 -3.01 56.33
N SER A 51 -20.39 -4.09 56.98
CA SER A 51 -20.44 -5.45 56.39
C SER A 51 -21.62 -6.27 56.92
N HIS A 52 -22.36 -6.95 56.03
CA HIS A 52 -23.34 -7.98 56.40
C HIS A 52 -23.12 -9.29 55.62
N HIS A 53 -23.32 -10.41 56.30
CA HIS A 53 -23.11 -11.77 55.80
C HIS A 53 -24.37 -12.34 55.12
N ALA A 54 -24.20 -13.17 54.08
CA ALA A 54 -25.06 -14.34 53.82
C ALA A 54 -24.37 -15.36 52.89
N SER A 55 -24.74 -16.64 53.03
CA SER A 55 -24.03 -17.81 52.48
C SER A 55 -24.46 -18.29 51.09
N ILE A 56 -23.53 -19.01 50.45
CA ILE A 56 -23.65 -19.92 49.28
C ILE A 56 -24.63 -21.08 49.59
N PRO A 57 -25.52 -21.54 48.65
CA PRO A 57 -25.12 -22.56 47.67
C PRO A 57 -25.73 -22.50 46.24
N ALA A 58 -25.02 -23.22 45.35
CA ALA A 58 -25.15 -23.30 43.91
C ALA A 58 -26.43 -23.94 43.35
N LEU A 59 -26.74 -23.61 42.08
CA LEU A 59 -27.17 -24.61 41.12
C LEU A 59 -26.59 -24.36 39.72
N SER A 60 -26.18 -25.47 39.11
CA SER A 60 -25.54 -25.70 37.83
C SER A 60 -26.48 -25.61 36.61
N THR A 61 -26.05 -24.92 35.54
CA THR A 61 -26.33 -25.30 34.13
C THR A 61 -25.34 -24.62 33.18
N SER A 62 -24.47 -25.39 32.50
CA SER A 62 -24.03 -25.07 31.13
C SER A 62 -23.42 -26.31 30.45
N PHE A 63 -23.53 -26.35 29.12
CA PHE A 63 -23.29 -27.53 28.29
C PHE A 63 -21.79 -27.78 28.02
N ARG A 64 -21.32 -29.03 28.03
CA ARG A 64 -19.91 -29.39 27.78
C ARG A 64 -19.77 -30.50 26.74
N SER A 65 -19.60 -30.11 25.48
CA SER A 65 -19.29 -31.02 24.37
C SER A 65 -17.81 -30.88 23.93
N THR A 66 -16.93 -31.69 24.51
CA THR A 66 -15.52 -31.77 24.10
C THR A 66 -15.27 -33.07 23.35
N ILE A 67 -15.08 -33.00 22.03
CA ILE A 67 -14.76 -34.17 21.20
C ILE A 67 -13.39 -34.72 21.62
N ARG A 68 -13.35 -35.98 22.04
CA ARG A 68 -12.13 -36.69 22.46
C ARG A 68 -11.85 -37.83 21.49
N TYR A 69 -10.77 -37.72 20.73
CA TYR A 69 -10.28 -38.84 19.91
C TYR A 69 -9.91 -40.01 20.83
N GLN A 70 -10.42 -41.21 20.53
CA GLN A 70 -10.14 -42.42 21.31
C GLN A 70 -9.72 -43.56 20.38
N ILE A 71 -8.43 -43.86 20.39
CA ILE A 71 -7.81 -44.94 19.61
C ILE A 71 -8.24 -46.29 20.18
N ARG A 72 -8.76 -47.18 19.32
CA ARG A 72 -9.03 -48.58 19.69
C ARG A 72 -7.81 -49.46 19.34
N PRO A 73 -7.23 -50.22 20.27
CA PRO A 73 -6.27 -51.26 19.94
C PRO A 73 -6.98 -52.43 19.24
N LEU A 74 -6.42 -52.92 18.14
CA LEU A 74 -6.90 -54.15 17.47
C LEU A 74 -6.29 -55.38 18.13
N SER A 75 -7.14 -56.33 18.54
CA SER A 75 -6.71 -57.58 19.15
C SER A 75 -6.19 -58.57 18.10
N ILE A 76 -5.04 -59.19 18.39
CA ILE A 76 -4.41 -60.18 17.53
C ILE A 76 -5.14 -61.52 17.70
N ASN A 77 -5.96 -61.90 16.72
CA ASN A 77 -6.62 -63.20 16.71
C ASN A 77 -5.69 -64.27 16.11
N ARG A 78 -5.63 -65.46 16.71
CA ARG A 78 -4.68 -66.54 16.36
C ARG A 78 -5.43 -67.81 15.96
N ARG A 79 -4.90 -68.53 14.97
CA ARG A 79 -5.46 -69.74 14.29
C ARG A 79 -6.49 -69.46 13.19
N MET A 80 -6.08 -69.66 11.94
CA MET A 80 -6.49 -70.85 11.18
C MET A 80 -5.37 -71.21 10.17
N LEU A 81 -5.31 -72.45 9.70
CA LEU A 81 -4.29 -72.87 8.72
C LEU A 81 -4.58 -72.24 7.35
N ILE A 82 -3.53 -71.79 6.66
CA ILE A 82 -3.59 -71.58 5.21
C ILE A 82 -3.26 -72.92 4.56
N GLU A 83 -4.22 -73.48 3.84
CA GLU A 83 -4.05 -74.69 3.05
C GLU A 83 -3.07 -74.45 1.88
N LEU A 84 -1.94 -75.14 1.88
CA LEU A 84 -0.89 -74.99 0.87
C LEU A 84 -1.28 -75.68 -0.45
N LYS A 85 -2.23 -75.07 -1.17
CA LYS A 85 -2.59 -75.46 -2.54
C LYS A 85 -1.34 -75.39 -3.44
N PRO A 86 -0.98 -76.46 -4.16
CA PRO A 86 0.30 -76.52 -4.88
C PRO A 86 0.41 -75.44 -5.97
N GLN A 87 1.62 -74.92 -6.15
CA GLN A 87 1.90 -73.79 -7.04
C GLN A 87 1.50 -74.10 -8.49
N GLY A 88 0.70 -73.21 -9.08
CA GLY A 88 0.41 -73.25 -10.52
C GLY A 88 1.69 -73.07 -11.34
N ARG A 89 1.97 -74.04 -12.22
CA ARG A 89 3.08 -74.11 -13.19
C ARG A 89 3.77 -72.76 -13.46
N LEU A 90 4.99 -72.61 -12.95
CA LEU A 90 5.88 -71.50 -13.30
C LEU A 90 6.00 -71.39 -14.83
N LYS A 91 5.70 -70.22 -15.37
CA LYS A 91 5.78 -69.96 -16.81
C LYS A 91 7.24 -69.88 -17.24
N THR A 92 7.57 -70.49 -18.37
CA THR A 92 8.92 -70.45 -18.93
C THR A 92 9.36 -69.01 -19.20
N MET A 93 10.67 -68.74 -19.13
CA MET A 93 11.23 -67.41 -19.40
C MET A 93 10.78 -66.87 -20.77
N GLU A 94 10.61 -67.74 -21.76
CA GLU A 94 9.97 -67.48 -23.07
C GLU A 94 8.60 -66.77 -22.97
N GLN A 95 7.71 -67.18 -22.06
CA GLN A 95 6.39 -66.57 -21.89
C GLN A 95 6.43 -65.21 -21.16
N ILE A 96 7.55 -64.88 -20.52
CA ILE A 96 7.80 -63.56 -19.92
C ILE A 96 8.45 -62.65 -20.99
N LYS A 97 9.43 -63.17 -21.73
CA LYS A 97 10.16 -62.46 -22.80
C LYS A 97 9.25 -62.11 -23.99
N SER A 98 8.35 -63.00 -24.39
CA SER A 98 7.35 -62.73 -25.43
C SER A 98 6.32 -61.67 -25.02
N ARG A 99 6.05 -61.48 -23.72
CA ARG A 99 5.25 -60.34 -23.22
C ARG A 99 6.03 -59.03 -23.16
N ALA A 100 7.36 -59.06 -22.96
CA ALA A 100 8.21 -57.88 -23.12
C ALA A 100 8.27 -57.39 -24.59
N ASN A 101 8.06 -58.29 -25.55
CA ASN A 101 7.95 -57.97 -26.98
C ASN A 101 6.58 -57.38 -27.40
N LEU A 102 5.70 -57.00 -26.46
CA LEU A 102 4.48 -56.24 -26.75
C LEU A 102 4.81 -54.78 -27.15
N GLY A 103 5.21 -54.61 -28.41
CA GLY A 103 5.06 -53.33 -29.11
C GLY A 103 5.86 -52.16 -28.55
N VAL A 104 7.01 -52.39 -27.90
CA VAL A 104 7.90 -51.32 -27.41
C VAL A 104 8.61 -50.63 -28.58
N LEU A 105 7.82 -49.80 -29.27
CA LEU A 105 8.24 -48.53 -29.86
C LEU A 105 9.37 -48.60 -30.89
N LYS A 106 9.06 -49.10 -32.10
CA LYS A 106 9.68 -48.60 -33.34
C LYS A 106 9.26 -47.14 -33.62
N ILE A 107 9.54 -46.23 -32.69
CA ILE A 107 9.39 -44.79 -32.91
C ILE A 107 10.50 -44.37 -33.87
N SER A 108 10.12 -43.91 -35.07
CA SER A 108 11.06 -43.19 -35.95
C SER A 108 11.57 -41.94 -35.23
N TYR A 109 12.87 -41.62 -35.33
CA TYR A 109 13.50 -40.52 -34.58
C TYR A 109 12.74 -39.19 -34.69
N GLY A 110 12.14 -38.88 -35.85
CA GLY A 110 11.29 -37.69 -36.02
C GLY A 110 10.04 -37.66 -35.12
N GLN A 111 9.40 -38.82 -34.87
CA GLN A 111 8.27 -38.94 -33.95
C GLN A 111 8.71 -38.87 -32.47
N ALA A 112 9.95 -39.28 -32.14
CA ALA A 112 10.51 -39.07 -30.81
C ALA A 112 10.75 -37.58 -30.56
N LEU A 113 11.40 -36.91 -31.52
CA LEU A 113 11.69 -35.48 -31.48
C LEU A 113 10.40 -34.65 -31.38
N PHE A 114 9.38 -34.95 -32.19
CA PHE A 114 8.09 -34.26 -32.15
C PHE A 114 7.41 -34.37 -30.79
N ARG A 115 7.43 -35.56 -30.16
CA ARG A 115 6.87 -35.77 -28.81
C ARG A 115 7.66 -35.01 -27.73
N ALA A 116 8.99 -34.97 -27.83
CA ALA A 116 9.82 -34.20 -26.93
C ALA A 116 9.56 -32.68 -27.04
N LEU A 117 9.46 -32.16 -28.28
CA LEU A 117 9.13 -30.76 -28.55
C LEU A 117 7.73 -30.39 -28.02
N LEU A 118 6.73 -31.25 -28.22
CA LEU A 118 5.37 -31.05 -27.69
C LEU A 118 5.38 -31.01 -26.15
N PHE A 119 6.14 -31.90 -25.49
CA PHE A 119 6.28 -31.90 -24.04
C PHE A 119 6.97 -30.63 -23.50
N VAL A 120 8.03 -30.16 -24.16
CA VAL A 120 8.69 -28.89 -23.82
C VAL A 120 7.75 -27.70 -24.03
N PHE A 121 7.03 -27.66 -25.15
CA PHE A 121 6.04 -26.61 -25.44
C PHE A 121 4.91 -26.58 -24.39
N ALA A 122 4.36 -27.74 -24.03
CA ALA A 122 3.36 -27.85 -22.98
C ALA A 122 3.91 -27.39 -21.61
N GLY A 123 5.17 -27.73 -21.29
CA GLY A 123 5.84 -27.23 -20.09
C GLY A 123 6.00 -25.71 -20.07
N VAL A 124 6.42 -25.10 -21.18
CA VAL A 124 6.55 -23.63 -21.32
C VAL A 124 5.19 -22.95 -21.23
N ALA A 125 4.16 -23.47 -21.90
CA ALA A 125 2.80 -22.95 -21.84
C ALA A 125 2.22 -23.03 -20.41
N MET A 126 2.45 -24.15 -19.70
CA MET A 126 2.04 -24.34 -18.31
C MET A 126 2.77 -23.38 -17.36
N VAL A 127 4.07 -23.12 -17.57
CA VAL A 127 4.82 -22.11 -16.81
C VAL A 127 4.32 -20.69 -17.11
N PHE A 128 4.02 -20.35 -18.36
CA PHE A 128 3.45 -19.05 -18.71
C PHE A 128 2.09 -18.84 -18.04
N TYR A 129 1.19 -19.81 -18.19
CA TYR A 129 -0.13 -19.83 -17.55
C TYR A 129 -0.03 -19.66 -16.02
N PHE A 130 0.81 -20.45 -15.33
CA PHE A 130 0.98 -20.31 -13.88
C PHE A 130 1.64 -18.98 -13.47
N ARG A 131 2.46 -18.35 -14.32
CA ARG A 131 3.02 -17.01 -14.03
C ARG A 131 1.95 -15.93 -14.15
N GLU A 132 1.14 -15.97 -15.20
CA GLU A 132 0.06 -15.00 -15.40
C GLU A 132 -1.04 -15.17 -14.34
N GLU A 133 -1.47 -16.40 -14.07
CA GLU A 133 -2.52 -16.67 -13.07
C GLU A 133 -2.06 -16.35 -11.65
N ARG A 134 -0.77 -16.55 -11.31
CA ARG A 134 -0.20 -16.03 -10.06
C ARG A 134 -0.25 -14.51 -10.00
N ALA A 135 0.12 -13.81 -11.07
CA ALA A 135 0.07 -12.35 -11.11
C ALA A 135 -1.37 -11.81 -11.00
N ARG A 136 -2.36 -12.49 -11.60
CA ARG A 136 -3.80 -12.19 -11.45
C ARG A 136 -4.26 -12.36 -9.99
N LEU A 137 -3.96 -13.51 -9.37
CA LEU A 137 -4.29 -13.80 -7.97
C LEU A 137 -3.56 -12.89 -6.97
N GLU A 138 -2.34 -12.44 -7.29
CA GLU A 138 -1.56 -11.51 -6.48
C GLU A 138 -2.16 -10.09 -6.55
N ARG A 139 -2.51 -9.61 -7.74
CA ARG A 139 -3.27 -8.34 -7.91
C ARG A 139 -4.61 -8.37 -7.19
N GLN A 140 -5.35 -9.48 -7.27
CA GLN A 140 -6.61 -9.67 -6.54
C GLN A 140 -6.39 -9.61 -5.02
N LYS A 141 -5.36 -10.29 -4.49
CA LYS A 141 -5.02 -10.26 -3.06
C LYS A 141 -4.57 -8.88 -2.58
N ILE A 142 -3.80 -8.14 -3.38
CA ILE A 142 -3.43 -6.75 -3.06
C ILE A 142 -4.69 -5.88 -3.00
N ALA A 143 -5.57 -5.97 -4.00
CA ALA A 143 -6.84 -5.24 -3.99
C ALA A 143 -7.74 -5.64 -2.81
N GLU A 144 -7.80 -6.92 -2.44
CA GLU A 144 -8.58 -7.43 -1.31
C GLU A 144 -8.01 -7.01 0.06
N GLN A 145 -6.68 -6.97 0.20
CA GLN A 145 -6.02 -6.45 1.41
C GLN A 145 -6.19 -4.94 1.53
N THR A 146 -6.11 -4.19 0.42
CA THR A 146 -6.35 -2.74 0.41
C THR A 146 -7.80 -2.37 0.69
N LYS A 147 -8.79 -3.18 0.28
CA LYS A 147 -10.22 -2.97 0.63
C LYS A 147 -10.50 -2.91 2.14
N GLY A 148 -9.62 -3.49 2.98
CA GLY A 148 -9.71 -3.39 4.44
C GLY A 148 -9.30 -2.02 5.01
N MET A 149 -8.58 -1.21 4.22
CA MET A 149 -8.25 0.17 4.55
C MET A 149 -9.25 1.09 3.86
N GLY A 150 -10.21 1.63 4.61
CA GLY A 150 -11.16 2.61 4.07
C GLY A 150 -10.42 3.82 3.48
N LYS A 151 -10.99 4.42 2.41
CA LYS A 151 -10.41 5.61 1.72
C LYS A 151 -9.83 6.59 2.76
N PRO A 152 -8.58 7.05 2.62
CA PRO A 152 -8.00 7.98 3.57
C PRO A 152 -8.78 9.29 3.51
N LYS A 153 -9.53 9.63 4.57
CA LYS A 153 -10.27 10.89 4.62
C LYS A 153 -9.28 12.07 4.66
N VAL A 154 -9.15 12.70 3.51
CA VAL A 154 -8.30 13.84 3.14
C VAL A 154 -9.22 14.83 2.43
N GLY A 155 -9.10 16.11 2.77
CA GLY A 155 -10.04 17.14 2.35
C GLY A 155 -11.21 17.33 3.33
N GLY A 156 -11.89 18.46 3.20
CA GLY A 156 -12.93 18.91 4.12
C GLY A 156 -13.49 20.30 3.77
N PRO A 157 -14.43 20.81 4.59
CA PRO A 157 -15.15 22.05 4.33
C PRO A 157 -14.32 23.30 4.70
N PHE A 158 -13.41 23.69 3.81
CA PHE A 158 -12.64 24.93 3.96
C PHE A 158 -13.38 26.18 3.45
N LYS A 159 -13.00 27.33 4.00
CA LYS A 159 -13.35 28.66 3.51
C LYS A 159 -12.10 29.53 3.48
N LEU A 160 -11.76 30.01 2.30
CA LEU A 160 -10.56 30.80 2.00
C LEU A 160 -10.96 32.03 1.15
N LEU A 161 -9.96 32.79 0.71
CA LEU A 161 -10.06 33.86 -0.27
C LEU A 161 -9.27 33.46 -1.53
N ASP A 162 -9.77 33.81 -2.72
CA ASP A 162 -8.97 33.72 -3.93
C ASP A 162 -7.97 34.90 -4.03
N HIS A 163 -7.08 34.80 -5.02
CA HIS A 163 -6.12 35.83 -5.39
C HIS A 163 -6.75 37.15 -5.90
N ASN A 164 -8.07 37.20 -6.09
CA ASN A 164 -8.85 38.40 -6.41
C ASN A 164 -9.52 39.02 -5.16
N GLY A 165 -9.51 38.33 -4.01
CA GLY A 165 -10.16 38.72 -2.77
C GLY A 165 -11.60 38.21 -2.59
N ASN A 166 -12.10 37.37 -3.50
CA ASN A 166 -13.43 36.76 -3.39
C ASN A 166 -13.41 35.59 -2.39
N PRO A 167 -14.51 35.33 -1.64
CA PRO A 167 -14.61 34.14 -0.80
C PRO A 167 -14.69 32.86 -1.65
N TYR A 168 -13.79 31.92 -1.41
CA TYR A 168 -13.72 30.62 -2.07
C TYR A 168 -13.92 29.49 -1.06
N THR A 169 -14.68 28.46 -1.41
CA THR A 169 -15.06 27.37 -0.49
C THR A 169 -14.88 26.00 -1.15
N SER A 170 -14.94 24.94 -0.35
CA SER A 170 -15.00 23.55 -0.85
C SER A 170 -16.17 23.29 -1.82
N GLU A 171 -17.22 24.10 -1.82
CA GLU A 171 -18.33 23.95 -2.78
C GLU A 171 -17.98 24.45 -4.18
N ASN A 172 -17.05 25.41 -4.29
CA ASN A 172 -16.55 25.92 -5.57
C ASN A 172 -15.66 24.91 -6.33
N LEU A 173 -15.26 23.81 -5.68
CA LEU A 173 -14.56 22.69 -6.32
C LEU A 173 -15.50 21.77 -7.11
N LYS A 174 -16.79 21.72 -6.75
CA LYS A 174 -17.70 20.67 -7.21
C LYS A 174 -18.05 20.81 -8.69
N GLY A 175 -18.25 19.68 -9.35
CA GLY A 175 -18.54 19.58 -10.78
C GLY A 175 -17.31 19.46 -11.69
N LYS A 176 -16.11 19.78 -11.20
CA LYS A 176 -14.83 19.54 -11.90
C LYS A 176 -13.87 18.75 -11.00
N TYR A 177 -12.88 18.10 -11.60
CA TYR A 177 -11.73 17.65 -10.80
C TYR A 177 -10.95 18.85 -10.28
N ALA A 178 -10.33 18.73 -9.10
CA ALA A 178 -9.41 19.74 -8.58
C ALA A 178 -8.05 19.12 -8.27
N LEU A 179 -6.98 19.79 -8.70
CA LEU A 179 -5.59 19.41 -8.43
C LEU A 179 -5.03 20.41 -7.42
N VAL A 180 -5.07 20.04 -6.14
CA VAL A 180 -4.71 20.93 -5.03
C VAL A 180 -3.25 20.74 -4.65
N TYR A 181 -2.48 21.81 -4.71
CA TYR A 181 -1.10 21.91 -4.24
C TYR A 181 -1.02 22.81 -3.01
N PHE A 182 -0.08 22.51 -2.11
CA PHE A 182 0.22 23.32 -0.93
C PHE A 182 1.65 23.84 -1.06
N GLY A 183 1.83 25.16 -1.06
CA GLY A 183 3.13 25.81 -1.28
C GLY A 183 3.18 27.21 -0.68
N PHE A 184 4.18 28.03 -1.03
CA PHE A 184 4.23 29.44 -0.64
C PHE A 184 5.15 30.23 -1.60
N THR A 185 4.89 31.52 -1.80
CA THR A 185 5.59 32.32 -2.84
C THR A 185 7.09 32.47 -2.61
N HIS A 186 7.54 32.36 -1.36
CA HIS A 186 8.95 32.51 -0.95
C HIS A 186 9.70 31.17 -0.82
N CYS A 187 9.20 30.08 -1.42
CA CYS A 187 9.93 28.80 -1.44
C CYS A 187 11.12 28.91 -2.41
N PRO A 188 12.37 28.62 -1.98
CA PRO A 188 13.56 28.92 -2.77
C PRO A 188 13.70 28.08 -4.05
N ASP A 189 13.34 26.79 -3.99
CA ASP A 189 13.58 25.84 -5.10
C ASP A 189 12.33 25.00 -5.45
N ILE A 190 11.60 24.48 -4.45
CA ILE A 190 10.67 23.35 -4.67
C ILE A 190 9.28 23.78 -5.16
N CYS A 191 8.75 24.94 -4.77
CA CYS A 191 7.44 25.37 -5.30
C CYS A 191 7.49 25.70 -6.81
N PRO A 192 8.48 26.43 -7.34
CA PRO A 192 8.59 26.68 -8.78
C PRO A 192 8.67 25.38 -9.60
N ASP A 193 9.60 24.47 -9.26
CA ASP A 193 9.75 23.13 -9.86
C ASP A 193 8.41 22.37 -10.00
N GLU A 194 7.60 22.38 -8.94
CA GLU A 194 6.34 21.65 -8.89
C GLU A 194 5.17 22.41 -9.54
N LEU A 195 5.24 23.75 -9.64
CA LEU A 195 4.24 24.58 -10.32
C LEU A 195 4.46 24.62 -11.85
N ASP A 196 5.70 24.63 -12.33
CA ASP A 196 6.02 24.45 -13.76
C ASP A 196 5.54 23.07 -14.24
N LYS A 197 5.81 22.02 -13.46
CA LYS A 197 5.26 20.68 -13.70
C LYS A 197 3.73 20.65 -13.60
N MET A 198 3.10 21.52 -12.81
CA MET A 198 1.65 21.67 -12.81
C MET A 198 1.15 22.30 -14.11
N ALA A 199 1.82 23.31 -14.67
CA ALA A 199 1.48 23.85 -15.99
C ALA A 199 1.48 22.77 -17.08
N GLU A 200 2.53 21.94 -17.15
CA GLU A 200 2.58 20.78 -18.05
C GLU A 200 1.42 19.79 -17.83
N MET A 201 1.07 19.52 -16.56
CA MET A 201 -0.07 18.64 -16.23
C MET A 201 -1.43 19.23 -16.65
N ILE A 202 -1.62 20.54 -16.51
CA ILE A 202 -2.87 21.22 -16.89
C ILE A 202 -3.06 21.12 -18.41
N ASP A 203 -2.05 21.53 -19.19
CA ASP A 203 -2.14 21.52 -20.66
C ASP A 203 -2.27 20.09 -21.22
N GLY A 204 -1.56 19.11 -20.64
CA GLY A 204 -1.69 17.70 -21.02
C GLY A 204 -3.11 17.14 -20.78
N VAL A 205 -3.69 17.38 -19.61
CA VAL A 205 -5.07 16.97 -19.31
C VAL A 205 -6.09 17.73 -20.17
N LYS A 206 -5.84 19.02 -20.45
CA LYS A 206 -6.68 19.87 -21.30
C LYS A 206 -6.68 19.39 -22.76
N ALA A 207 -5.56 18.83 -23.24
CA ALA A 207 -5.43 18.22 -24.57
C ALA A 207 -6.10 16.83 -24.67
N GLU A 208 -6.00 15.97 -23.65
CA GLU A 208 -6.64 14.63 -23.66
C GLU A 208 -8.13 14.64 -23.31
N CYS A 209 -8.52 15.41 -22.29
CA CYS A 209 -9.85 15.32 -21.64
C CYS A 209 -10.66 16.63 -21.69
N GLY A 210 -10.05 17.76 -22.06
CA GLY A 210 -10.67 19.09 -22.07
C GLY A 210 -10.59 19.84 -20.73
N ASP A 211 -11.28 20.98 -20.63
CA ASP A 211 -11.34 21.79 -19.39
C ASP A 211 -12.26 21.11 -18.36
N VAL A 212 -11.73 20.08 -17.69
CA VAL A 212 -12.35 19.36 -16.58
C VAL A 212 -11.54 19.43 -15.28
N LEU A 213 -10.39 20.10 -15.30
CA LEU A 213 -9.43 20.19 -14.20
C LEU A 213 -9.39 21.60 -13.61
N THR A 214 -9.29 21.70 -12.28
CA THR A 214 -9.15 22.94 -11.52
C THR A 214 -7.82 22.92 -10.78
N PRO A 215 -6.75 23.50 -11.35
CA PRO A 215 -5.47 23.64 -10.66
C PRO A 215 -5.57 24.70 -9.55
N ILE A 216 -5.14 24.35 -8.35
CA ILE A 216 -5.25 25.22 -7.16
C ILE A 216 -3.94 25.20 -6.37
N MET A 217 -3.42 26.39 -6.06
CA MET A 217 -2.34 26.58 -5.09
C MET A 217 -2.92 27.15 -3.80
N ILE A 218 -2.86 26.42 -2.69
CA ILE A 218 -3.17 26.92 -1.35
C ILE A 218 -1.86 27.35 -0.68
N THR A 219 -1.78 28.58 -0.18
CA THR A 219 -0.59 29.01 0.57
C THR A 219 -0.51 28.36 1.96
N CYS A 220 0.69 27.95 2.36
CA CYS A 220 1.02 27.59 3.74
C CYS A 220 1.46 28.79 4.59
N ASP A 221 1.62 29.99 4.01
CA ASP A 221 2.19 31.18 4.66
C ASP A 221 1.39 32.48 4.40
N PRO A 222 0.16 32.59 4.93
CA PRO A 222 -0.70 33.76 4.73
C PRO A 222 -0.15 35.07 5.34
N ALA A 223 0.94 35.02 6.11
CA ALA A 223 1.59 36.22 6.64
C ALA A 223 2.37 37.00 5.57
N ARG A 224 2.73 36.34 4.46
CA ARG A 224 3.40 36.95 3.29
C ARG A 224 2.55 36.86 2.03
N ASP A 225 1.86 35.75 1.83
CA ASP A 225 1.09 35.45 0.62
C ASP A 225 -0.29 36.11 0.63
N THR A 226 -0.31 37.44 0.64
CA THR A 226 -1.53 38.23 0.43
C THR A 226 -2.05 38.07 -1.01
N PRO A 227 -3.35 38.29 -1.30
CA PRO A 227 -3.89 38.16 -2.66
C PRO A 227 -3.12 38.98 -3.71
N ALA A 228 -2.65 40.17 -3.35
CA ALA A 228 -1.87 41.07 -4.22
C ALA A 228 -0.45 40.55 -4.55
N VAL A 229 0.12 39.69 -3.71
CA VAL A 229 1.41 39.01 -3.95
C VAL A 229 1.18 37.68 -4.68
N LEU A 230 0.10 36.98 -4.35
CA LEU A 230 -0.24 35.69 -4.95
C LEU A 230 -0.72 35.81 -6.41
N LYS A 231 -1.49 36.86 -6.77
CA LYS A 231 -2.01 37.08 -8.14
C LYS A 231 -0.93 37.21 -9.23
N PRO A 232 0.17 37.99 -9.07
CA PRO A 232 1.26 37.98 -10.05
C PRO A 232 1.98 36.63 -10.09
N TYR A 233 2.31 36.05 -8.93
CA TYR A 233 3.07 34.80 -8.83
C TYR A 233 2.42 33.63 -9.59
N ILE A 234 1.13 33.33 -9.33
CA ILE A 234 0.43 32.24 -10.02
C ILE A 234 0.32 32.46 -11.55
N LYS A 235 0.28 33.73 -11.98
CA LYS A 235 0.11 34.12 -13.38
C LYS A 235 1.40 33.94 -14.20
N GLU A 236 2.55 33.84 -13.55
CA GLU A 236 3.82 33.51 -14.22
C GLU A 236 3.88 32.03 -14.65
N PHE A 237 3.19 31.14 -13.92
CA PHE A 237 3.14 29.69 -14.22
C PHE A 237 2.04 29.32 -15.23
N HIS A 238 0.77 29.60 -14.92
CA HIS A 238 -0.34 29.17 -15.78
C HIS A 238 -1.62 30.03 -15.59
N PRO A 239 -2.31 30.47 -16.65
CA PRO A 239 -3.47 31.37 -16.54
C PRO A 239 -4.68 30.74 -15.82
N ASP A 240 -4.86 29.42 -15.91
CA ASP A 240 -5.99 28.72 -15.24
C ASP A 240 -5.74 28.47 -13.74
N LEU A 241 -4.55 28.75 -13.21
CA LEU A 241 -4.14 28.44 -11.83
C LEU A 241 -4.82 29.36 -10.81
N ILE A 242 -5.55 28.77 -9.85
CA ILE A 242 -6.22 29.52 -8.79
C ILE A 242 -5.36 29.51 -7.52
N GLY A 243 -4.73 30.65 -7.21
CA GLY A 243 -4.16 30.90 -5.89
C GLY A 243 -5.24 31.15 -4.84
N LEU A 244 -5.15 30.48 -3.69
CA LEU A 244 -5.99 30.66 -2.50
C LEU A 244 -5.15 31.03 -1.26
N THR A 245 -5.67 31.95 -0.46
CA THR A 245 -5.08 32.46 0.79
C THR A 245 -6.18 32.76 1.83
N GLY A 246 -5.85 33.29 3.01
CA GLY A 246 -6.83 33.60 4.06
C GLY A 246 -6.22 33.69 5.45
N ASP A 247 -7.06 33.72 6.48
CA ASP A 247 -6.57 33.80 7.87
C ASP A 247 -5.71 32.58 8.25
N TRP A 248 -4.74 32.79 9.14
CA TRP A 248 -3.86 31.71 9.62
C TRP A 248 -4.64 30.52 10.23
N GLU A 249 -5.76 30.78 10.91
CA GLU A 249 -6.62 29.71 11.44
C GLU A 249 -7.33 28.92 10.33
N SER A 250 -7.78 29.60 9.28
CA SER A 250 -8.44 29.01 8.11
C SER A 250 -7.47 28.16 7.29
N ILE A 251 -6.26 28.66 7.03
CA ILE A 251 -5.17 27.89 6.40
C ILE A 251 -4.80 26.69 7.27
N LYS A 252 -4.61 26.88 8.57
CA LYS A 252 -4.27 25.80 9.52
C LYS A 252 -5.31 24.69 9.57
N GLN A 253 -6.59 25.03 9.56
CA GLN A 253 -7.67 24.04 9.51
C GLN A 253 -7.70 23.33 8.15
N THR A 254 -7.49 24.05 7.04
CA THR A 254 -7.41 23.46 5.70
C THR A 254 -6.25 22.46 5.59
N CYS A 255 -5.03 22.85 5.97
CA CYS A 255 -3.87 21.95 6.00
C CYS A 255 -4.13 20.70 6.85
N LYS A 256 -4.78 20.85 8.01
CA LYS A 256 -5.16 19.73 8.89
C LYS A 256 -6.19 18.78 8.26
N GLU A 257 -7.14 19.29 7.47
CA GLU A 257 -8.12 18.47 6.73
C GLU A 257 -7.49 17.72 5.56
N TYR A 258 -6.55 18.34 4.84
CA TYR A 258 -5.72 17.70 3.81
C TYR A 258 -4.55 16.87 4.37
N ARG A 259 -4.39 16.83 5.71
CA ARG A 259 -3.30 16.15 6.45
C ARG A 259 -1.89 16.65 6.11
N VAL A 260 -1.80 17.88 5.59
CA VAL A 260 -0.57 18.61 5.35
C VAL A 260 -0.02 19.08 6.69
N TYR A 261 1.17 18.60 7.03
CA TYR A 261 1.96 19.19 8.10
C TYR A 261 2.61 20.47 7.57
N PHE A 262 2.50 21.54 8.36
CA PHE A 262 3.28 22.76 8.15
C PHE A 262 3.88 23.24 9.46
N SER A 263 5.05 23.88 9.37
CA SER A 263 5.84 24.29 10.52
C SER A 263 6.44 25.67 10.27
N THR A 264 6.18 26.63 11.16
CA THR A 264 6.78 27.98 11.12
C THR A 264 7.89 28.04 12.17
N PRO A 265 9.12 28.47 11.82
CA PRO A 265 10.23 28.56 12.78
C PRO A 265 9.89 29.49 13.97
N PRO A 266 10.09 29.06 15.23
CA PRO A 266 9.51 29.76 16.40
C PRO A 266 10.20 31.07 16.81
N ASN A 267 11.17 31.58 16.05
CA ASN A 267 12.00 32.75 16.41
C ASN A 267 12.35 33.66 15.22
N VAL A 268 11.44 33.82 14.24
CA VAL A 268 11.66 34.75 13.11
C VAL A 268 11.63 36.21 13.60
N LYS A 269 12.60 37.03 13.21
CA LYS A 269 12.53 38.49 13.38
C LYS A 269 11.78 39.12 12.19
N PRO A 270 11.04 40.24 12.37
CA PRO A 270 10.44 40.94 11.24
C PRO A 270 11.51 41.34 10.22
N GLY A 271 11.30 40.98 8.96
CA GLY A 271 12.26 41.19 7.86
C GLY A 271 13.32 40.08 7.69
N GLN A 272 13.27 38.99 8.47
CA GLN A 272 14.01 37.76 8.14
C GLN A 272 13.14 36.81 7.34
N ASP A 273 13.72 36.24 6.29
CA ASP A 273 13.11 35.13 5.55
C ASP A 273 13.08 33.85 6.41
N TYR A 274 12.07 33.02 6.18
CA TYR A 274 11.88 31.74 6.84
C TYR A 274 11.29 30.71 5.88
N LEU A 275 11.78 29.48 5.97
CA LEU A 275 11.19 28.35 5.29
C LEU A 275 10.01 27.82 6.11
N VAL A 276 8.93 27.48 5.43
CA VAL A 276 7.81 26.73 5.99
C VAL A 276 7.88 25.32 5.40
N ASP A 277 8.02 24.30 6.26
CA ASP A 277 7.89 22.91 5.80
C ASP A 277 6.47 22.70 5.24
N HIS A 278 6.32 22.04 4.08
CA HIS A 278 5.01 21.77 3.48
C HIS A 278 4.99 20.43 2.72
N SER A 279 3.79 20.02 2.29
CA SER A 279 3.59 18.81 1.49
C SER A 279 3.98 19.05 0.02
N ILE A 280 4.76 18.13 -0.56
CA ILE A 280 5.17 18.14 -1.97
C ILE A 280 4.35 17.15 -2.83
N TYR A 281 3.06 17.00 -2.49
CA TYR A 281 2.10 16.19 -3.20
C TYR A 281 1.00 17.06 -3.79
N PHE A 282 0.58 16.76 -5.02
CA PHE A 282 -0.68 17.23 -5.58
C PHE A 282 -1.79 16.27 -5.16
N TYR A 283 -2.84 16.80 -4.57
CA TYR A 283 -4.02 16.05 -4.16
C TYR A 283 -5.06 16.15 -5.27
N LEU A 284 -5.33 15.04 -5.96
CA LEU A 284 -6.42 14.94 -6.92
C LEU A 284 -7.74 14.71 -6.17
N MET A 285 -8.64 15.67 -6.29
CA MET A 285 -10.00 15.64 -5.75
C MET A 285 -11.01 15.43 -6.88
N ASP A 286 -12.04 14.65 -6.65
CA ASP A 286 -13.12 14.38 -7.61
C ASP A 286 -14.19 15.49 -7.66
N PRO A 287 -15.12 15.46 -8.64
CA PRO A 287 -16.22 16.43 -8.77
C PRO A 287 -17.21 16.48 -7.61
N GLU A 288 -17.19 15.55 -6.65
CA GLU A 288 -18.02 15.60 -5.44
C GLU A 288 -17.26 16.25 -4.27
N GLY A 289 -15.93 16.30 -4.35
CA GLY A 289 -15.01 16.85 -3.35
C GLY A 289 -14.29 15.78 -2.53
N ASP A 290 -14.36 14.52 -2.92
CA ASP A 290 -13.70 13.39 -2.27
C ASP A 290 -12.27 13.21 -2.80
N PHE A 291 -11.36 12.71 -1.96
CA PHE A 291 -9.96 12.47 -2.36
C PHE A 291 -9.82 11.20 -3.22
N VAL A 292 -9.07 11.31 -4.32
CA VAL A 292 -8.81 10.25 -5.29
C VAL A 292 -7.40 9.68 -5.13
N GLU A 293 -6.37 10.49 -5.38
CA GLU A 293 -4.97 10.06 -5.51
C GLU A 293 -3.99 11.20 -5.14
N ALA A 294 -2.79 10.85 -4.66
CA ALA A 294 -1.76 11.80 -4.25
C ALA A 294 -0.51 11.68 -5.14
N ILE A 295 -0.41 12.56 -6.13
CA ILE A 295 0.69 12.59 -7.09
C ILE A 295 1.90 13.27 -6.42
N GLY A 296 2.97 12.53 -6.18
CA GLY A 296 4.20 13.06 -5.57
C GLY A 296 5.29 13.40 -6.60
N ARG A 297 6.37 14.06 -6.15
CA ARG A 297 7.54 14.44 -6.97
C ARG A 297 8.17 13.30 -7.82
N ASN A 298 7.93 12.04 -7.46
CA ASN A 298 8.41 10.86 -8.19
C ASN A 298 7.75 10.63 -9.56
N PHE A 299 6.62 11.29 -9.86
CA PHE A 299 5.93 11.18 -11.16
C PHE A 299 6.43 12.26 -12.13
N THR A 300 6.61 11.88 -13.41
CA THR A 300 6.77 12.86 -14.50
C THR A 300 5.41 13.47 -14.87
N ALA A 301 5.39 14.64 -15.52
CA ALA A 301 4.15 15.27 -15.97
C ALA A 301 3.32 14.32 -16.86
N GLU A 302 3.93 13.66 -17.86
CA GLU A 302 3.25 12.66 -18.71
C GLU A 302 2.58 11.53 -17.91
N GLN A 303 3.26 11.01 -16.88
CA GLN A 303 2.73 9.94 -16.04
C GLN A 303 1.57 10.43 -15.17
N ALA A 304 1.67 11.65 -14.64
CA ALA A 304 0.63 12.28 -13.84
C ALA A 304 -0.60 12.66 -14.69
N VAL A 305 -0.40 13.26 -15.88
CA VAL A 305 -1.46 13.49 -16.88
C VAL A 305 -2.20 12.20 -17.17
N LYS A 306 -1.47 11.10 -17.45
CA LYS A 306 -2.10 9.81 -17.71
C LYS A 306 -2.95 9.33 -16.52
N VAL A 307 -2.43 9.38 -15.29
CA VAL A 307 -3.18 8.96 -14.09
C VAL A 307 -4.44 9.81 -13.90
N ILE A 308 -4.35 11.13 -14.06
CA ILE A 308 -5.49 12.05 -14.00
C ILE A 308 -6.51 11.72 -15.09
N CYS A 309 -6.05 11.54 -16.33
CA CYS A 309 -6.92 11.21 -17.46
C CYS A 309 -7.58 9.83 -17.32
N ASP A 310 -6.89 8.82 -16.78
CA ASP A 310 -7.46 7.50 -16.53
C ASP A 310 -8.53 7.58 -15.42
N HIS A 311 -8.32 8.35 -14.35
CA HIS A 311 -9.37 8.64 -13.35
C HIS A 311 -10.58 9.41 -13.92
N ILE A 312 -10.36 10.37 -14.83
CA ILE A 312 -11.43 11.09 -15.53
C ILE A 312 -12.24 10.16 -16.45
N LYS A 313 -11.59 9.17 -17.09
CA LYS A 313 -12.22 8.18 -17.98
C LYS A 313 -13.05 7.16 -17.18
N ASP A 314 -12.65 6.82 -15.96
CA ASP A 314 -13.40 5.96 -15.03
C ASP A 314 -14.59 6.67 -14.34
N TRP A 315 -14.70 8.00 -14.45
CA TRP A 315 -15.80 8.77 -13.84
C TRP A 315 -17.13 8.54 -14.56
N THR A 316 -18.16 8.19 -13.79
CA THR A 316 -19.52 7.91 -14.31
C THR A 316 -20.56 8.97 -13.93
N GLY A 317 -20.18 9.96 -13.12
CA GLY A 317 -21.04 11.09 -12.75
C GLY A 317 -21.03 12.22 -13.78
N PRO A 318 -21.81 13.29 -13.54
CA PRO A 318 -21.71 14.52 -14.33
C PRO A 318 -20.32 15.16 -14.17
N LEU A 319 -19.87 15.84 -15.22
CA LEU A 319 -18.64 16.63 -15.27
C LEU A 319 -18.94 17.94 -16.00
N ASP A 320 -18.63 19.08 -15.39
CA ASP A 320 -18.60 20.35 -16.10
C ASP A 320 -17.36 20.42 -17.00
N ARG A 321 -17.61 20.69 -18.29
CA ARG A 321 -16.60 20.84 -19.33
C ARG A 321 -16.57 22.25 -19.93
N GLN A 322 -17.33 23.20 -19.37
CA GLN A 322 -17.34 24.57 -19.87
C GLN A 322 -16.01 25.26 -19.55
N PRO A 323 -15.46 26.07 -20.47
CA PRO A 323 -14.25 26.84 -20.18
C PRO A 323 -14.51 27.79 -19.01
N ARG A 324 -13.63 27.77 -18.01
CA ARG A 324 -13.79 28.65 -16.85
C ARG A 324 -13.61 30.11 -17.28
N LYS A 325 -14.49 31.01 -16.82
CA LYS A 325 -14.25 32.45 -16.95
C LYS A 325 -13.17 32.86 -15.95
N ILE A 326 -12.16 33.56 -16.45
CA ILE A 326 -11.03 34.09 -15.69
C ILE A 326 -11.09 35.60 -15.89
N ASP A 327 -11.40 36.33 -14.82
CA ASP A 327 -11.64 37.79 -14.81
C ASP A 327 -10.46 38.57 -14.17
#